data_AF-A0A6P7GYY2-F1
#
_entry.id   AF-A0A6P7GYY2-F1
#
_cell.length_a   1.000
_cell.length_b   1.000
_cell.length_c   1.000
_cell.angle_alpha   90.00
_cell.angle_beta   90.00
_cell.angle_gamma   90.00
#
_symmetry.space_group_name_H-M   'P 1'
#
loop_
_entity.id
_entity.type
_entity.pdbx_description
1 polymer ?
#
loop_
_entity_poly.entity_id
_entity_poly.type
_entity_poly.pdbx_seq_one_letter_code
_entity_poly.pdbx_strand_id
1 'polypeptide(L)' 'MARRYDTRTTIFSPEGRLYQVEYAMEAISHAGTCLGILANDGILLAAERRNTNKLLDEVFISEKIYKLNE' A
#
# COMPACT_ATOMS: atom_id res chain seq x y z
N MET A 1 23.42 1.88 27.23
CA MET A 1 23.88 2.21 25.86
C MET A 1 22.87 1.91 24.74
N ALA A 2 21.63 1.44 25.01
CA ALA A 2 20.69 1.00 23.94
C ALA A 2 19.84 2.11 23.28
N ARG A 3 19.75 3.31 23.88
CA ARG A 3 18.90 4.42 23.37
C ARG A 3 19.47 5.17 22.16
N ARG A 4 20.73 4.95 21.77
CA ARG A 4 21.40 5.75 20.73
C ARG A 4 20.91 5.42 19.32
N TYR A 5 20.44 4.20 19.09
CA TYR A 5 19.95 3.73 17.78
C TYR A 5 18.42 3.63 17.71
N ASP A 6 17.72 4.02 18.76
CA ASP A 6 16.26 4.08 18.77
C ASP A 6 15.80 5.29 17.95
N THR A 7 15.16 5.02 16.81
CA THR A 7 14.66 6.02 15.88
C THR A 7 13.35 6.67 16.32
N ARG A 8 12.73 6.19 17.42
CA ARG A 8 11.51 6.74 18.00
C ARG A 8 10.38 6.88 16.99
N THR A 9 10.01 5.79 16.32
CA THR A 9 9.02 5.79 15.23
C THR A 9 7.59 6.16 15.65
N THR A 10 7.27 6.09 16.95
CA THR A 10 5.92 6.25 17.50
C THR A 10 5.74 7.54 18.33
N ILE A 11 6.58 8.55 18.13
CA ILE A 11 6.46 9.84 18.83
C ILE A 11 5.77 10.89 17.95
N PHE A 12 5.12 11.86 18.60
CA PHE A 12 4.65 13.07 17.94
C PHE A 12 5.82 14.01 17.58
N SER A 13 5.71 14.67 16.44
CA SER A 13 6.53 15.83 16.08
C SER A 13 6.16 17.06 16.92
N PRO A 14 6.99 18.10 16.96
CA PRO A 14 6.66 19.36 17.63
C PRO A 14 5.33 19.99 17.13
N GLU A 15 4.95 19.70 15.89
CA GLU A 15 3.71 20.17 15.25
C GLU A 15 2.53 19.21 15.46
N GLY A 16 2.69 18.14 16.24
CA GLY A 16 1.64 17.15 16.53
C GLY A 16 1.42 16.09 15.45
N ARG A 17 2.40 15.88 14.56
CA ARG A 17 2.31 14.93 13.43
C ARG A 17 3.05 13.62 13.75
N LEU A 18 2.73 12.55 13.02
CA LEU A 18 3.45 11.27 13.10
C LEU A 18 4.27 11.05 11.83
N TYR A 19 5.54 11.44 11.86
CA TYR A 19 6.38 11.44 10.65
C TYR A 19 6.44 10.08 9.94
N GLN A 20 6.50 8.96 10.68
CA GLN A 20 6.52 7.64 10.06
C GLN A 20 5.21 7.29 9.32
N VAL A 21 4.07 7.79 9.79
CA VAL A 21 2.79 7.62 9.10
C VAL A 21 2.78 8.42 7.79
N GLU A 22 3.33 9.62 7.81
CA GLU A 22 3.37 10.47 6.62
C GLU A 22 4.34 9.96 5.57
N TYR A 23 5.49 9.44 5.99
CA TYR A 23 6.41 8.77 5.09
C TYR A 23 5.78 7.51 4.48
N ALA A 24 4.97 6.77 5.24
CA ALA A 24 4.20 5.65 4.69
C ALA A 24 3.16 6.11 3.66
N MET A 25 2.46 7.23 3.90
CA MET A 25 1.54 7.82 2.93
C MET A 25 2.26 8.25 1.64
N GLU A 26 3.45 8.83 1.74
CA GLU A 26 4.27 9.17 0.57
C GLU A 26 4.74 7.91 -0.18
N ALA A 27 5.11 6.85 0.53
CA ALA A 27 5.44 5.58 -0.13
C ALA A 27 4.23 5.00 -0.90
N ILE A 28 3.01 5.17 -0.38
CA ILE A 28 1.77 4.77 -1.05
C ILE A 28 1.47 5.67 -2.27
N SER A 29 1.79 6.96 -2.22
CA SER A 29 1.64 7.90 -3.35
C SER A 29 2.38 7.41 -4.60
N HIS A 30 3.53 6.76 -4.37
CA HIS A 30 4.36 6.17 -5.41
C HIS A 30 4.01 4.72 -5.72
N ALA A 31 2.97 4.11 -5.15
CA ALA A 31 2.54 2.76 -5.49
C ALA A 31 1.71 2.73 -6.81
N GLY A 32 1.51 1.54 -7.38
CA GLY A 32 0.67 1.43 -8.58
C GLY A 32 -0.79 1.72 -8.25
N THR A 33 -1.49 2.39 -9.17
CA THR A 33 -2.84 2.93 -8.99
C THR A 33 -3.83 1.83 -8.60
N CYS A 34 -4.79 2.13 -7.72
CA CYS A 34 -5.88 1.23 -7.38
C CYS A 34 -7.15 2.05 -7.19
N LEU A 35 -8.27 1.57 -7.74
CA LEU A 35 -9.58 2.21 -7.61
C LEU A 35 -10.69 1.18 -7.44
N GLY A 36 -11.79 1.60 -6.82
CA GLY A 36 -13.00 0.82 -6.71
C GLY A 36 -14.20 1.62 -7.22
N ILE A 37 -15.13 0.95 -7.89
CA ILE A 37 -16.37 1.55 -8.39
C ILE A 37 -17.54 0.79 -7.82
N LEU A 38 -18.48 1.54 -7.22
CA LEU A 38 -19.77 1.05 -6.75
C LEU A 38 -20.82 1.23 -7.87
N ALA A 39 -21.57 0.19 -8.16
CA ALA A 39 -22.69 0.17 -9.08
C ALA A 39 -23.95 -0.39 -8.39
N ASN A 40 -25.10 -0.33 -9.07
CA ASN A 40 -26.37 -0.81 -8.52
C ASN A 40 -26.40 -2.34 -8.33
N ASP A 41 -25.65 -3.05 -9.16
CA ASP A 41 -25.60 -4.51 -9.26
C ASP A 41 -24.32 -5.12 -8.67
N GLY A 42 -23.39 -4.29 -8.16
CA GLY A 42 -22.17 -4.79 -7.54
C GLY A 42 -21.09 -3.75 -7.33
N ILE A 43 -19.90 -4.24 -6.98
CA ILE A 43 -18.70 -3.45 -6.77
C ILE A 43 -17.57 -4.09 -7.57
N LEU A 44 -16.75 -3.27 -8.21
CA LEU A 44 -15.51 -3.73 -8.86
C LEU A 44 -14.30 -3.03 -8.26
N LEU A 45 -13.17 -3.73 -8.28
CA LEU A 45 -11.85 -3.21 -7.98
C LEU A 45 -10.98 -3.31 -9.24
N ALA A 46 -10.23 -2.25 -9.55
CA ALA A 46 -9.29 -2.21 -10.65
C ALA A 46 -7.94 -1.71 -10.15
N ALA A 47 -6.85 -2.39 -10.56
CA ALA A 47 -5.51 -2.07 -10.09
C ALA A 47 -4.43 -2.11 -11.19
N GLU A 48 -3.57 -1.10 -11.14
CA GLU A 48 -2.24 -0.93 -11.71
C GLU A 48 -1.36 -2.20 -11.66
N ARG A 49 -1.28 -3.05 -12.69
CA ARG A 49 -0.23 -4.09 -12.72
C ARG A 49 1.11 -3.47 -13.14
N ARG A 50 1.99 -3.20 -12.18
CA ARG A 50 3.31 -2.60 -12.44
C ARG A 50 4.34 -3.57 -12.99
N ASN A 51 4.24 -4.84 -12.59
CA ASN A 51 5.16 -5.87 -13.02
C ASN A 51 4.66 -6.47 -14.36
N THR A 52 5.10 -5.86 -15.46
CA THR A 52 4.68 -6.19 -16.84
C THR A 52 5.77 -6.88 -17.67
N ASN A 53 6.90 -7.27 -17.05
CA ASN A 53 7.98 -7.92 -17.75
C ASN A 53 7.50 -9.26 -18.34
N LYS A 54 7.77 -9.48 -19.63
CA LYS A 54 7.39 -10.70 -20.38
C LYS A 54 8.00 -11.99 -19.82
N LEU A 55 9.06 -11.87 -19.02
CA LEU A 55 9.72 -13.00 -18.36
C LEU A 55 9.09 -13.35 -17.01
N LEU A 56 8.10 -12.59 -16.54
CA LEU A 56 7.37 -12.95 -15.33
C LEU A 56 6.44 -14.12 -15.64
N ASP A 57 6.56 -15.16 -14.81
CA ASP A 57 5.65 -16.28 -14.84
C ASP A 57 4.34 -15.89 -14.13
N GLU A 58 3.23 -15.89 -14.86
CA GLU A 58 1.91 -15.45 -14.37
C GLU A 58 1.21 -16.57 -13.59
N VAL A 59 1.87 -17.11 -12.57
CA VAL A 59 1.35 -18.25 -11.79
C VAL A 59 0.21 -17.83 -10.85
N PHE A 60 0.11 -16.55 -10.52
CA PHE A 60 -0.90 -16.02 -9.60
C PHE A 60 -2.12 -15.48 -10.36
N ILE A 61 -3.32 -15.75 -9.83
CA ILE A 61 -4.60 -15.24 -10.36
C ILE A 61 -4.62 -13.69 -10.37
N SER A 62 -4.03 -13.06 -9.36
CA SER A 62 -3.87 -11.61 -9.29
C SER A 62 -2.66 -11.23 -8.43
N GLU A 63 -1.94 -10.19 -8.82
CA GLU A 63 -0.84 -9.60 -8.02
C GLU A 63 -1.36 -8.71 -6.88
N LYS A 64 -2.55 -8.12 -7.03
CA LYS A 64 -3.04 -7.06 -6.14
C LYS A 64 -4.41 -7.33 -5.50
N ILE A 65 -5.19 -8.25 -6.05
CA ILE A 65 -6.53 -8.58 -5.54
C ILE A 65 -6.43 -9.87 -4.74
N TYR A 66 -6.77 -9.80 -3.46
CA TYR A 66 -6.75 -10.93 -2.54
C TYR A 66 -8.17 -11.23 -2.06
N LYS A 67 -8.59 -12.50 -2.16
CA LYS A 67 -9.84 -12.97 -1.57
C LYS A 67 -9.68 -13.06 -0.05
N LEU A 68 -10.53 -12.36 0.70
CA LEU A 68 -10.47 -12.32 2.17
C LEU A 68 -11.32 -13.42 2.83
N ASN A 69 -12.48 -13.72 2.23
CA ASN A 69 -13.46 -14.68 2.70
C ASN A 69 -14.26 -15.23 1.51
N GLU A 70 -15.11 -16.24 1.75
CA GLU A 70 -16.11 -16.72 0.78
C GLU A 70 -17.16 -15.67 0.43
#